data_AF-A0A6V7TBS6-F1
#
_entry.id   AF-A0A6V7TBS6-F1
#
_cell.length_a   1.000
_cell.length_b   1.000
_cell.length_c   1.000
_cell.angle_alpha   90.00
_cell.angle_beta   90.00
_cell.angle_gamma   90.00
#
_symmetry.space_group_name_H-M   'P 1'
#
loop_
_entity.id
_entity.type
_entity.pdbx_description
1 polymer ?
#
loop_
_entity_poly.entity_id
_entity_poly.type
_entity_poly.pdbx_seq_one_letter_code
_entity_poly.pdbx_strand_id
1 'polypeptide(L)'
;MSNTNLSIKSNGHNTYEDNKNPNSQIFSDTDDEEVEAFSIVVNKEGKFYKKLYSFIQSKAEYISLILRSQNVTKHEDPIPKWDYKKTYKKPILKKKENDKDRENALNTINEIVKNKFSKYSEDHINLYMKEIIANPPQEKCSLHNVFFQRDEKKMFIKHNLISYILNFMDFQTLIRFKECSKIDNEVVSLYLRKILYSLSFKDNEIKTNIHYWKNVTNYFFLKTGTLRPIDRTSYSLVLNELEKNKSFCIITKDSMTSNIFISLDYFTENLIKTCNHNNPLPHTCDDQNEIKGTVYFKSEKITLTQFISEYYKRLKINDDELMWNLFHFRKHPEFLSLLFLEYIKCMLSVLSKYNGSCTFKKTEYLVNSGHHISHRIWIQMFYEYGYEPTKEKNKVTQKGGPQENRPKNTKLSSPLTSNNNNNRTLYLTIADHYKWDA
;
A
#
# COMPACT_ATOMS: atom_id res chain seq x y z
N MET A 1 -63.76 -4.19 -0.02
CA MET A 1 -64.46 -2.97 0.44
C MET A 1 -63.47 -2.23 1.31
N SER A 2 -63.02 -1.01 1.06
CA SER A 2 -63.62 0.17 0.40
C SER A 2 -62.53 1.05 -0.22
N ASN A 3 -62.83 1.59 -1.40
CA ASN A 3 -62.07 2.59 -2.16
C ASN A 3 -62.33 4.01 -1.64
N THR A 4 -61.27 4.85 -1.61
CA THR A 4 -61.29 6.29 -1.90
C THR A 4 -59.85 6.69 -2.25
N ASN A 5 -59.46 6.68 -3.53
CA ASN A 5 -59.46 7.82 -4.47
C ASN A 5 -58.65 9.05 -4.01
N LEU A 6 -57.41 9.15 -4.49
CA LEU A 6 -56.82 10.43 -4.88
C LEU A 6 -56.30 10.32 -6.32
N SER A 7 -56.94 11.11 -7.16
CA SER A 7 -56.83 11.19 -8.61
C SER A 7 -55.45 11.63 -9.09
N ILE A 8 -54.76 10.76 -9.82
CA ILE A 8 -53.67 11.14 -10.72
C ILE A 8 -54.33 11.59 -12.03
N LYS A 9 -54.32 12.89 -12.32
CA LYS A 9 -54.64 13.39 -13.66
C LYS A 9 -53.43 13.15 -14.55
N SER A 10 -53.54 12.14 -15.41
CA SER A 10 -52.76 12.02 -16.65
C SER A 10 -53.25 13.04 -17.67
N ASN A 11 -52.31 13.69 -18.36
CA ASN A 11 -52.45 14.29 -19.69
C ASN A 11 -51.01 14.65 -20.11
N GLY A 12 -50.46 14.27 -21.25
CA GLY A 12 -50.87 13.41 -22.34
C GLY A 12 -49.60 13.25 -23.17
N HIS A 13 -49.24 12.02 -23.51
CA HIS A 13 -48.14 11.75 -24.42
C HIS A 13 -48.53 12.29 -25.81
N ASN A 14 -47.85 13.35 -26.25
CA ASN A 14 -47.69 13.62 -27.67
C ASN A 14 -46.23 13.36 -28.04
N THR A 15 -46.09 12.48 -29.01
CA THR A 15 -44.91 12.07 -29.75
C THR A 15 -44.09 13.26 -30.25
N TYR A 16 -42.80 13.29 -29.86
CA TYR A 16 -41.71 13.75 -30.71
C TYR A 16 -40.51 12.85 -30.41
N GLU A 17 -40.31 11.83 -31.25
CA GLU A 17 -38.97 11.34 -31.53
C GLU A 17 -38.20 12.50 -32.18
N ASP A 18 -37.11 12.93 -31.56
CA ASP A 18 -35.80 12.96 -32.21
C ASP A 18 -34.74 13.60 -31.29
N ASN A 19 -33.66 12.84 -31.11
CA ASN A 19 -32.29 13.29 -30.81
C ASN A 19 -32.08 14.35 -29.72
N LYS A 20 -31.64 13.90 -28.53
CA LYS A 20 -30.61 14.59 -27.74
C LYS A 20 -29.93 13.65 -26.74
N ASN A 21 -28.74 13.17 -27.15
CA ASN A 21 -27.70 12.73 -26.24
C ASN A 21 -27.51 13.77 -25.11
N PRO A 22 -27.34 13.37 -23.84
CA PRO A 22 -26.69 14.21 -22.86
C PRO A 22 -25.19 14.14 -23.17
N ASN A 23 -24.79 14.87 -24.22
CA ASN A 23 -23.39 15.07 -24.55
C ASN A 23 -22.68 15.54 -23.27
N SER A 24 -21.66 14.76 -22.90
CA SER A 24 -20.30 15.28 -22.74
C SER A 24 -20.21 16.78 -22.98
N GLN A 25 -19.56 17.52 -22.09
CA GLN A 25 -18.98 18.80 -22.49
C GLN A 25 -17.93 18.53 -23.58
N ILE A 26 -18.42 18.36 -24.81
CA ILE A 26 -17.72 18.59 -26.05
C ILE A 26 -17.48 20.09 -26.00
N PHE A 27 -16.27 20.47 -25.62
CA PHE A 27 -15.75 21.78 -25.97
C PHE A 27 -15.91 21.89 -27.48
N SER A 28 -16.80 22.76 -27.94
CA SER A 28 -16.92 23.09 -29.34
C SER A 28 -15.59 23.70 -29.79
N ASP A 29 -14.79 22.91 -30.51
CA ASP A 29 -13.63 23.37 -31.27
C ASP A 29 -14.13 24.07 -32.55
N THR A 30 -14.78 25.21 -32.38
CA THR A 30 -15.01 26.16 -33.47
C THR A 30 -14.97 27.54 -32.86
N ASP A 31 -13.82 28.20 -33.00
CA ASP A 31 -13.72 29.64 -33.21
C ASP A 31 -12.30 29.91 -33.71
N ASP A 32 -12.21 30.74 -34.75
CA ASP A 32 -10.98 31.22 -35.38
C ASP A 32 -10.03 31.84 -34.35
N GLU A 33 -9.12 31.05 -33.80
CA GLU A 33 -8.11 31.55 -32.87
C GLU A 33 -6.86 31.93 -33.67
N GLU A 34 -6.70 33.25 -33.89
CA GLU A 34 -5.38 33.84 -34.11
C GLU A 34 -4.43 33.25 -33.08
N VAL A 35 -3.40 32.53 -33.56
CA VAL A 35 -2.34 31.99 -32.71
C VAL A 35 -1.72 33.17 -31.99
N GLU A 36 -2.00 33.29 -30.67
CA GLU A 36 -1.42 34.34 -29.83
C GLU A 36 0.09 34.39 -30.11
N ALA A 37 0.58 35.56 -30.53
CA ALA A 37 1.98 35.75 -30.89
C ALA A 37 2.88 35.29 -29.73
N PHE A 38 3.93 34.55 -30.05
CA PHE A 38 4.83 33.98 -29.05
C PHE A 38 5.41 35.10 -28.16
N SER A 39 4.99 35.12 -26.90
CA SER A 39 5.50 36.03 -25.87
C SER A 39 6.47 35.29 -24.95
N ILE A 40 7.54 35.97 -24.55
CA ILE A 40 8.53 35.47 -23.57
C ILE A 40 7.98 35.56 -22.14
N VAL A 41 6.89 36.32 -21.92
CA VAL A 41 6.22 36.50 -20.63
C VAL A 41 4.85 35.84 -20.65
N VAL A 42 4.50 35.13 -19.57
CA VAL A 42 3.20 34.45 -19.42
C VAL A 42 2.08 35.47 -19.27
N ASN A 43 1.15 35.49 -20.24
CA ASN A 43 -0.06 36.29 -20.14
C ASN A 43 -1.14 35.52 -19.37
N LYS A 44 -1.30 35.82 -18.07
CA LYS A 44 -2.31 35.16 -17.21
C LYS A 44 -3.75 35.48 -17.61
N GLU A 45 -3.96 36.57 -18.34
CA GLU A 45 -5.29 36.97 -18.83
C GLU A 45 -5.59 36.42 -20.23
N GLY A 46 -4.58 35.87 -20.91
CA GLY A 46 -4.66 35.28 -22.24
C GLY A 46 -5.61 34.09 -22.32
N LYS A 47 -6.17 33.85 -23.51
CA LYS A 47 -7.13 32.76 -23.73
C LYS A 47 -6.47 31.40 -23.49
N PHE A 48 -5.21 31.26 -23.90
CA PHE A 48 -4.46 30.02 -23.72
C PHE A 48 -4.20 29.68 -22.24
N TYR A 49 -3.72 30.64 -21.43
CA TYR A 49 -3.51 30.41 -19.99
C TYR A 49 -4.81 29.98 -19.30
N LYS A 50 -5.92 30.68 -19.56
CA LYS A 50 -7.23 30.35 -18.97
C LYS A 50 -7.72 28.96 -19.37
N LYS A 51 -7.56 28.57 -20.64
CA LYS A 51 -7.90 27.22 -21.13
C LYS A 51 -7.03 26.14 -20.48
N LEU A 52 -5.71 26.35 -20.44
CA LEU A 52 -4.76 25.41 -19.84
C LEU A 52 -4.98 25.27 -18.32
N TYR A 53 -5.16 26.39 -17.62
CA TYR A 53 -5.45 26.42 -16.19
C TYR A 53 -6.77 25.70 -15.87
N SER A 54 -7.83 25.96 -16.63
CA SER A 54 -9.12 25.29 -16.46
C SER A 54 -9.04 23.79 -16.80
N PHE A 55 -8.28 23.42 -17.84
CA PHE A 55 -8.05 22.02 -18.20
C PHE A 55 -7.35 21.26 -17.07
N ILE A 56 -6.30 21.84 -16.49
CA ILE A 56 -5.61 21.24 -15.33
C ILE A 56 -6.52 21.20 -14.11
N GLN A 57 -7.28 22.27 -13.84
CA GLN A 57 -8.22 22.34 -12.72
C GLN A 57 -9.37 21.32 -12.84
N SER A 58 -9.71 20.90 -14.06
CA SER A 58 -10.83 19.98 -14.30
C SER A 58 -10.63 18.57 -13.73
N LYS A 59 -9.38 18.14 -13.49
CA LYS A 59 -9.08 16.83 -12.92
C LYS A 59 -8.05 16.92 -11.80
N ALA A 60 -8.42 16.37 -10.64
CA ALA A 60 -7.50 16.31 -9.50
C ALA A 60 -6.25 15.47 -9.77
N GLU A 61 -6.33 14.49 -10.67
CA GLU A 61 -5.16 13.72 -11.11
C GLU A 61 -4.09 14.63 -11.73
N TYR A 62 -4.49 15.61 -12.55
CA TYR A 62 -3.58 16.58 -13.16
C TYR A 62 -2.98 17.53 -12.13
N ILE A 63 -3.81 18.04 -11.20
CA ILE A 63 -3.35 18.83 -10.06
C ILE A 63 -2.34 18.02 -9.23
N SER A 64 -2.60 16.74 -9.00
CA SER A 64 -1.73 15.85 -8.23
C SER A 64 -0.37 15.62 -8.92
N LEU A 65 -0.36 15.46 -10.24
CA LEU A 65 0.86 15.33 -11.03
C LEU A 65 1.70 16.62 -10.96
N ILE A 66 1.07 17.78 -11.04
CA ILE A 66 1.74 19.08 -10.92
C ILE A 66 2.32 19.28 -9.54
N LEU A 67 1.55 18.99 -8.48
CA LEU A 67 2.04 19.06 -7.10
C LEU A 67 3.19 18.08 -6.83
N ARG A 68 3.21 16.91 -7.50
CA ARG A 68 4.34 15.96 -7.43
C ARG A 68 5.56 16.44 -8.22
N SER A 69 5.37 17.24 -9.26
CA SER A 69 6.46 17.82 -10.06
C SER A 69 7.12 19.06 -9.43
N GLN A 70 6.48 19.70 -8.45
CA GLN A 70 7.00 20.91 -7.82
C GLN A 70 8.26 20.66 -6.99
N ASN A 71 9.20 21.61 -7.06
CA ASN A 71 10.33 21.74 -6.14
C ASN A 71 9.90 22.33 -4.80
N VAL A 72 8.95 21.71 -4.12
CA VAL A 72 8.69 22.09 -2.73
C VAL A 72 9.67 21.31 -1.86
N THR A 73 10.75 21.97 -1.42
CA THR A 73 11.25 21.72 -0.07
C THR A 73 10.05 21.96 0.83
N LYS A 74 9.35 20.90 1.20
CA LYS A 74 8.28 21.00 2.18
C LYS A 74 8.89 21.75 3.36
N HIS A 75 8.40 22.97 3.62
CA HIS A 75 8.34 23.44 5.00
C HIS A 75 7.34 22.50 5.67
N GLU A 76 7.82 21.31 6.02
CA GLU A 76 7.22 20.53 7.08
C GLU A 76 7.27 21.45 8.30
N ASP A 77 6.13 21.64 8.96
CA ASP A 77 6.06 22.19 10.31
C ASP A 77 7.27 21.69 11.11
N PRO A 78 7.93 22.55 11.92
CA PRO A 78 9.28 22.31 12.40
C PRO A 78 9.38 20.93 13.06
N ILE A 79 9.95 19.98 12.31
CA ILE A 79 10.44 18.74 12.88
C ILE A 79 11.53 19.19 13.86
N PRO A 80 11.37 18.96 15.17
CA PRO A 80 12.38 19.35 16.14
C PRO A 80 13.70 18.70 15.75
N LYS A 81 14.76 19.52 15.68
CA LYS A 81 16.14 19.11 15.39
C LYS A 81 16.46 17.79 16.10
N TRP A 82 16.63 16.71 15.33
CA TRP A 82 17.18 15.47 15.84
C TRP A 82 18.68 15.42 15.55
N ASP A 83 19.46 15.45 16.62
CA ASP A 83 20.85 14.99 16.64
C ASP A 83 20.86 13.47 16.43
N TYR A 84 21.02 13.06 15.18
CA TYR A 84 21.23 11.67 14.81
C TYR A 84 22.69 11.28 15.06
N LYS A 85 22.96 10.44 16.06
CA LYS A 85 24.10 9.51 15.97
C LYS A 85 23.70 8.29 15.13
N LYS A 86 23.95 8.44 13.83
CA LYS A 86 24.34 7.46 12.80
C LYS A 86 23.83 6.01 12.93
N THR A 87 22.91 5.64 12.04
CA THR A 87 23.03 4.39 11.26
C THR A 87 22.64 4.69 9.81
N TYR A 88 23.58 4.50 8.89
CA TYR A 88 23.54 4.98 7.52
C TYR A 88 22.42 4.33 6.68
N LYS A 89 21.29 5.03 6.50
CA LYS A 89 20.64 5.07 5.18
C LYS A 89 21.25 6.26 4.43
N LYS A 90 21.99 6.02 3.34
CA LYS A 90 22.58 7.09 2.52
C LYS A 90 21.44 8.04 2.07
N PRO A 91 21.49 9.35 2.41
CA PRO A 91 20.52 10.38 1.99
C PRO A 91 20.31 10.42 0.46
N ILE A 92 21.31 9.94 -0.28
CA ILE A 92 21.36 9.89 -1.74
C ILE A 92 20.29 8.97 -2.33
N LEU A 93 19.95 7.85 -1.69
CA LEU A 93 18.96 6.89 -2.23
C LEU A 93 17.53 7.42 -2.18
N LYS A 94 17.12 8.02 -1.06
CA LYS A 94 15.81 8.69 -0.94
C LYS A 94 15.69 9.91 -1.86
N LYS A 95 16.79 10.63 -2.07
CA LYS A 95 16.82 11.76 -3.01
C LYS A 95 16.63 11.28 -4.46
N LYS A 96 17.35 10.22 -4.86
CA LYS A 96 17.21 9.62 -6.20
C LYS A 96 15.81 9.07 -6.49
N GLU A 97 15.17 8.41 -5.54
CA GLU A 97 13.78 7.92 -5.71
C GLU A 97 12.78 9.07 -5.85
N ASN A 98 12.88 10.10 -5.01
CA ASN A 98 12.02 11.28 -5.11
C ASN A 98 12.26 12.08 -6.41
N ASP A 99 13.52 12.19 -6.85
CA ASP A 99 13.87 12.89 -8.09
C ASP A 99 13.30 12.15 -9.31
N LYS A 100 13.34 10.80 -9.30
CA LYS A 100 12.76 9.96 -10.36
C LYS A 100 11.24 10.05 -10.41
N ASP A 101 10.58 10.03 -9.26
CA ASP A 101 9.12 10.18 -9.17
C ASP A 101 8.65 11.57 -9.65
N ARG A 102 9.43 12.61 -9.35
CA ARG A 102 9.19 13.98 -9.81
C ARG A 102 9.33 14.10 -11.32
N GLU A 103 10.40 13.53 -11.88
CA GLU A 103 10.65 13.53 -13.32
C GLU A 103 9.56 12.75 -14.08
N ASN A 104 9.17 11.59 -13.56
CA ASN A 104 8.06 10.82 -14.11
C ASN A 104 6.75 11.61 -14.11
N ALA A 105 6.39 12.25 -12.98
CA ALA A 105 5.16 13.04 -12.89
C ALA A 105 5.16 14.24 -13.86
N LEU A 106 6.31 14.92 -14.00
CA LEU A 106 6.48 16.03 -14.93
C LEU A 106 6.37 15.57 -16.40
N ASN A 107 6.96 14.43 -16.74
CA ASN A 107 6.88 13.87 -18.08
C ASN A 107 5.44 13.47 -18.43
N THR A 108 4.74 12.78 -17.51
CA THR A 108 3.35 12.38 -17.72
C THR A 108 2.42 13.57 -17.92
N ILE A 109 2.53 14.64 -17.11
CA ILE A 109 1.66 15.81 -17.29
C ILE A 109 2.01 16.57 -18.58
N ASN A 110 3.29 16.68 -18.93
CA ASN A 110 3.70 17.32 -20.17
C ASN A 110 3.20 16.58 -21.40
N GLU A 111 3.23 15.24 -21.42
CA GLU A 111 2.64 14.43 -22.50
C GLU A 111 1.13 14.65 -22.61
N ILE A 112 0.40 14.65 -21.50
CA ILE A 112 -1.05 14.88 -21.48
C ILE A 112 -1.39 16.27 -22.05
N VAL A 113 -0.65 17.30 -21.65
CA VAL A 113 -0.86 18.68 -22.10
C VAL A 113 -0.48 18.83 -23.57
N LYS A 114 0.65 18.28 -24.01
CA LYS A 114 1.07 18.30 -25.43
C LYS A 114 0.06 17.63 -26.34
N ASN A 115 -0.49 16.49 -25.92
CA ASN A 115 -1.52 15.79 -26.69
C ASN A 115 -2.82 16.61 -26.81
N LYS A 116 -3.18 17.38 -25.77
CA LYS A 116 -4.40 18.20 -25.78
C LYS A 116 -4.23 19.53 -26.52
N PHE A 117 -3.04 20.13 -26.47
CA PHE A 117 -2.73 21.45 -27.03
C PHE A 117 -1.68 21.37 -28.15
N SER A 118 -1.78 20.36 -29.02
CA SER A 118 -0.81 20.09 -30.10
C SER A 118 -0.66 21.20 -31.14
N LYS A 119 -1.58 22.17 -31.15
CA LYS A 119 -1.56 23.34 -32.03
C LYS A 119 -0.54 24.41 -31.60
N TYR A 120 -0.06 24.38 -30.36
CA TYR A 120 0.89 25.35 -29.81
C TYR A 120 2.33 24.82 -29.86
N SER A 121 3.31 25.70 -30.01
CA SER A 121 4.71 25.30 -29.98
C SER A 121 5.11 24.75 -28.61
N GLU A 122 6.04 23.80 -28.61
CA GLU A 122 6.51 23.15 -27.39
C GLU A 122 7.08 24.17 -26.38
N ASP A 123 7.79 25.18 -26.86
CA ASP A 123 8.34 26.25 -26.02
C ASP A 123 7.24 27.10 -25.37
N HIS A 124 6.12 27.33 -26.07
CA HIS A 124 4.99 28.07 -25.55
C HIS A 124 4.27 27.27 -24.45
N ILE A 125 4.04 25.97 -24.66
CA ILE A 125 3.46 25.08 -23.66
C ILE A 125 4.38 25.01 -22.43
N ASN A 126 5.68 24.85 -22.62
CA ASN A 126 6.67 24.76 -21.54
C ASN A 126 6.74 26.03 -20.68
N LEU A 127 6.63 27.21 -21.30
CA LEU A 127 6.61 28.50 -20.58
C LEU A 127 5.39 28.61 -19.64
N TYR A 128 4.20 28.28 -20.14
CA TYR A 128 2.96 28.37 -19.36
C TYR A 128 2.86 27.24 -18.32
N MET A 129 3.37 26.05 -18.63
CA MET A 129 3.48 24.96 -17.66
C MET A 129 4.41 25.29 -16.50
N LYS A 130 5.53 25.98 -16.73
CA LYS A 130 6.40 26.46 -15.63
C LYS A 130 5.66 27.37 -14.66
N GLU A 131 4.81 28.27 -15.16
CA GLU A 131 4.00 29.15 -14.30
C GLU A 131 2.92 28.39 -13.54
N ILE A 132 2.25 27.43 -14.17
CA ILE A 132 1.22 26.62 -13.50
C ILE A 132 1.85 25.65 -12.49
N ILE A 133 3.06 25.15 -12.75
CA ILE A 133 3.82 24.40 -11.75
C ILE A 133 4.21 25.31 -10.59
N ALA A 134 4.58 26.57 -10.81
CA ALA A 134 4.84 27.50 -9.71
C ALA A 134 3.57 27.81 -8.90
N ASN A 135 2.43 27.98 -9.57
CA ASN A 135 1.13 28.35 -8.98
C ASN A 135 0.02 27.40 -9.44
N PRO A 136 -0.11 26.21 -8.82
CA PRO A 136 -1.05 25.18 -9.25
C PRO A 136 -2.50 25.60 -8.98
N PRO A 137 -3.47 25.13 -9.80
CA PRO A 137 -4.88 25.38 -9.54
C PRO A 137 -5.32 24.79 -8.22
N GLN A 138 -6.13 25.54 -7.46
CA GLN A 138 -6.78 25.01 -6.27
C GLN A 138 -7.96 24.13 -6.69
N GLU A 139 -8.10 22.98 -6.02
CA GLU A 139 -9.25 22.10 -6.15
C GLU A 139 -10.52 22.89 -5.78
N LYS A 140 -11.43 23.10 -6.74
CA LYS A 140 -12.68 23.84 -6.51
C LYS A 140 -13.85 22.87 -6.56
N CYS A 141 -14.08 22.17 -5.45
CA CYS A 141 -15.18 21.23 -5.31
C CYS A 141 -16.26 21.80 -4.39
N SER A 142 -17.49 21.92 -4.91
CA SER A 142 -18.65 22.39 -4.12
C SER A 142 -18.93 21.50 -2.91
N LEU A 143 -18.71 20.19 -3.05
CA LEU A 143 -18.84 19.23 -1.97
C LEU A 143 -17.84 19.51 -0.84
N HIS A 144 -16.59 19.90 -1.16
CA HIS A 144 -15.60 20.23 -0.13
C HIS A 144 -16.01 21.47 0.67
N ASN A 145 -16.52 22.49 -0.02
CA ASN A 145 -16.93 23.76 0.59
C ASN A 145 -18.15 23.62 1.52
N VAL A 146 -19.07 22.71 1.21
CA VAL A 146 -20.36 22.57 1.93
C VAL A 146 -20.33 21.43 2.96
N PHE A 147 -19.71 20.29 2.62
CA PHE A 147 -19.76 19.08 3.41
C PHE A 147 -18.49 18.83 4.22
N PHE A 148 -17.31 19.22 3.71
CA PHE A 148 -16.02 18.93 4.35
C PHE A 148 -15.45 20.11 5.14
N GLN A 149 -16.35 20.93 5.68
CA GLN A 149 -16.00 22.01 6.58
C GLN A 149 -15.34 21.47 7.85
N ARG A 150 -14.24 22.13 8.25
CA ARG A 150 -13.50 21.79 9.47
C ARG A 150 -13.72 22.84 10.54
N ASP A 151 -13.69 22.40 11.79
CA ASP A 151 -13.65 23.28 12.95
C ASP A 151 -12.22 23.83 13.20
N GLU A 152 -12.08 24.67 14.22
CA GLU A 152 -10.79 25.23 14.65
C GLU A 152 -9.76 24.16 15.06
N LYS A 153 -10.21 22.97 15.44
CA LYS A 153 -9.39 21.81 15.80
C LYS A 153 -9.06 20.93 14.59
N LYS A 154 -9.37 21.38 13.37
CA LYS A 154 -9.21 20.66 12.09
C LYS A 154 -10.04 19.38 11.98
N MET A 155 -11.09 19.22 12.78
CA MET A 155 -12.05 18.11 12.73
C MET A 155 -13.21 18.43 11.79
N PHE A 156 -13.74 17.42 11.09
CA PHE A 156 -14.90 17.60 10.22
C PHE A 156 -16.18 17.83 11.03
N ILE A 157 -16.82 18.99 10.83
CA ILE A 157 -18.04 19.38 11.56
C ILE A 157 -19.17 18.38 11.31
N LYS A 158 -19.35 17.95 10.05
CA LYS A 158 -20.43 17.05 9.62
C LYS A 158 -20.02 15.56 9.59
N HIS A 159 -19.05 15.14 10.42
CA HIS A 159 -18.48 13.79 10.38
C HIS A 159 -19.52 12.65 10.40
N ASN A 160 -20.59 12.78 11.19
CA ASN A 160 -21.65 11.77 11.27
C ASN A 160 -22.43 11.64 9.95
N LEU A 161 -22.77 12.77 9.33
CA LEU A 161 -23.49 12.80 8.05
C LEU A 161 -22.60 12.26 6.92
N ILE A 162 -21.32 12.62 6.91
CA ILE A 162 -20.33 12.08 5.97
C ILE A 162 -20.25 10.55 6.10
N SER A 163 -20.09 10.05 7.34
CA SER A 163 -20.03 8.61 7.59
C SER A 163 -21.32 7.89 7.16
N TYR A 164 -22.47 8.53 7.39
CA TYR A 164 -23.78 7.99 6.99
C TYR A 164 -23.89 7.89 5.47
N ILE A 165 -23.50 8.91 4.72
CA ILE A 165 -23.51 8.88 3.25
C ILE A 165 -22.57 7.79 2.73
N LEU A 166 -21.34 7.72 3.25
CA LEU A 166 -20.36 6.72 2.85
C LEU A 166 -20.80 5.29 3.21
N ASN A 167 -21.69 5.10 4.20
CA ASN A 167 -22.27 3.79 4.50
C ASN A 167 -23.13 3.21 3.38
N PHE A 168 -23.69 4.04 2.49
CA PHE A 168 -24.49 3.57 1.35
C PHE A 168 -23.68 3.40 0.06
N MET A 169 -22.41 3.82 0.05
CA MET A 169 -21.55 3.65 -1.12
C MET A 169 -20.99 2.23 -1.19
N ASP A 170 -21.01 1.67 -2.39
CA ASP A 170 -20.32 0.43 -2.72
C ASP A 170 -18.80 0.61 -2.70
N PHE A 171 -18.06 -0.50 -2.72
CA PHE A 171 -16.60 -0.45 -2.63
C PHE A 171 -15.96 0.22 -3.85
N GLN A 172 -16.53 0.05 -5.04
CA GLN A 172 -16.01 0.66 -6.26
C GLN A 172 -16.11 2.19 -6.20
N THR A 173 -17.26 2.72 -5.79
CA THR A 173 -17.44 4.16 -5.61
C THR A 173 -16.51 4.69 -4.52
N LEU A 174 -16.36 3.98 -3.40
CA LEU A 174 -15.43 4.39 -2.34
C LEU A 174 -13.97 4.48 -2.82
N ILE A 175 -13.52 3.53 -3.63
CA ILE A 175 -12.17 3.54 -4.20
C ILE A 175 -12.00 4.72 -5.17
N ARG A 176 -12.94 4.90 -6.12
CA ARG A 176 -12.92 6.04 -7.04
C ARG A 176 -12.95 7.37 -6.31
N PHE A 177 -13.75 7.46 -5.24
CA PHE A 177 -13.83 8.66 -4.42
C PHE A 177 -12.50 8.99 -3.73
N LYS A 178 -11.71 7.99 -3.29
CA LYS A 178 -10.35 8.22 -2.77
C LYS A 178 -9.37 8.78 -3.80
N GLU A 179 -9.63 8.58 -5.09
CA GLU A 179 -8.81 9.06 -6.20
C GLU A 179 -9.20 10.49 -6.63
N CYS A 180 -10.40 10.96 -6.24
CA CYS A 180 -10.92 12.25 -6.65
C CYS A 180 -10.19 13.45 -6.04
N SER A 181 -9.65 13.37 -4.83
CA SER A 181 -8.81 14.43 -4.25
C SER A 181 -8.12 13.99 -2.97
N LYS A 182 -7.20 14.82 -2.47
CA LYS A 182 -6.56 14.60 -1.16
C LYS A 182 -7.58 14.62 -0.02
N ILE A 183 -8.56 15.51 -0.08
CA ILE A 183 -9.58 15.66 0.97
C ILE A 183 -10.54 14.47 0.94
N ASP A 184 -10.98 14.03 -0.25
CA ASP A 184 -11.83 12.84 -0.39
C ASP A 184 -11.10 11.60 0.14
N ASN A 185 -9.80 11.45 -0.15
CA ASN A 185 -8.99 10.37 0.37
C ASN A 185 -8.94 10.36 1.91
N GLU A 186 -8.73 11.53 2.53
CA GLU A 186 -8.73 11.67 3.98
C GLU A 186 -10.08 11.30 4.59
N VAL A 187 -11.17 11.79 3.99
CA VAL A 187 -12.55 11.51 4.42
C VAL A 187 -12.87 10.03 4.37
N VAL A 188 -12.58 9.35 3.24
CA VAL A 188 -12.79 7.91 3.14
C VAL A 188 -11.88 7.15 4.10
N SER A 189 -10.64 7.59 4.30
CA SER A 189 -9.73 6.96 5.26
C SER A 189 -10.26 7.06 6.69
N LEU A 190 -10.80 8.22 7.10
CA LEU A 190 -11.45 8.38 8.41
C LEU A 190 -12.66 7.47 8.56
N TYR A 191 -13.47 7.37 7.52
CA TYR A 191 -14.62 6.47 7.48
C TYR A 191 -14.21 5.00 7.63
N LEU A 192 -13.20 4.53 6.90
CA LEU A 192 -12.67 3.17 7.03
C LEU A 192 -12.11 2.91 8.43
N ARG A 193 -11.46 3.89 9.05
CA ARG A 193 -11.00 3.79 10.45
C ARG A 193 -12.16 3.66 11.43
N LYS A 194 -13.29 4.33 11.17
CA LYS A 194 -14.52 4.17 11.95
C LYS A 194 -15.07 2.76 11.84
N ILE A 195 -15.08 2.18 10.63
CA ILE A 195 -15.45 0.76 10.44
C ILE A 195 -14.51 -0.14 11.23
N LEU A 196 -13.18 0.03 11.08
CA LEU A 196 -12.19 -0.75 11.83
C LEU A 196 -12.40 -0.65 13.35
N TYR A 197 -12.92 0.48 13.83
CA TYR A 197 -13.19 0.65 15.24
C TYR A 197 -14.32 -0.25 15.75
N SER A 198 -15.32 -0.55 14.91
CA SER A 198 -16.51 -1.36 15.24
C SER A 198 -16.38 -2.84 14.90
N LEU A 199 -15.20 -3.31 14.46
CA LEU A 199 -15.00 -4.73 14.12
C LEU A 199 -14.74 -5.61 15.34
N SER A 200 -15.16 -6.87 15.24
CA SER A 200 -15.23 -7.82 16.35
C SER A 200 -13.88 -8.34 16.88
N PHE A 201 -12.74 -8.00 16.25
CA PHE A 201 -11.44 -8.41 16.79
C PHE A 201 -11.09 -7.73 18.13
N LYS A 202 -11.86 -6.73 18.55
CA LYS A 202 -11.75 -6.06 19.86
C LYS A 202 -12.59 -6.70 20.96
N ASP A 203 -13.61 -7.46 20.59
CA ASP A 203 -14.57 -8.05 21.54
C ASP A 203 -13.99 -9.29 22.23
N ASN A 204 -12.95 -9.87 21.64
CA ASN A 204 -12.19 -10.97 22.22
C ASN A 204 -11.34 -10.50 23.40
N GLU A 205 -11.00 -11.42 24.32
CA GLU A 205 -10.14 -11.14 25.47
C GLU A 205 -8.76 -10.61 25.04
N ILE A 206 -8.38 -9.42 25.52
CA ILE A 206 -7.09 -8.77 25.23
C ILE A 206 -6.31 -8.61 26.53
N LYS A 207 -5.40 -9.55 26.81
CA LYS A 207 -4.47 -9.45 27.96
C LYS A 207 -3.16 -8.78 27.60
N THR A 208 -2.73 -8.91 26.35
CA THR A 208 -1.44 -8.40 25.86
C THR A 208 -1.56 -7.95 24.40
N ASN A 209 -0.57 -7.19 23.92
CA ASN A 209 -0.52 -6.73 22.54
C ASN A 209 -0.47 -7.88 21.52
N ILE A 210 0.12 -9.03 21.86
CA ILE A 210 0.15 -10.20 20.97
C ILE A 210 -1.23 -10.86 20.88
N HIS A 211 -2.05 -10.84 21.95
CA HIS A 211 -3.45 -11.30 21.87
C HIS A 211 -4.26 -10.43 20.91
N TYR A 212 -4.13 -9.10 21.03
CA TYR A 212 -4.77 -8.19 20.10
C TYR A 212 -4.32 -8.43 18.66
N TRP A 213 -3.01 -8.60 18.44
CA TRP A 213 -2.46 -8.89 17.12
C TRP A 213 -2.99 -10.20 16.54
N LYS A 214 -3.03 -11.26 17.34
CA LYS A 214 -3.63 -12.55 16.97
C LYS A 214 -5.10 -12.39 16.59
N ASN A 215 -5.88 -11.60 17.32
CA ASN A 215 -7.29 -11.35 17.00
C ASN A 215 -7.45 -10.66 15.63
N VAL A 216 -6.59 -9.68 15.36
CA VAL A 216 -6.56 -8.97 14.06
C VAL A 216 -6.18 -9.92 12.93
N THR A 217 -5.13 -10.72 13.10
CA THR A 217 -4.73 -11.71 12.10
C THR A 217 -5.84 -12.73 11.87
N ASN A 218 -6.46 -13.25 12.93
CA ASN A 218 -7.60 -14.17 12.79
C ASN A 218 -8.77 -13.52 12.04
N TYR A 219 -9.04 -12.24 12.27
CA TYR A 219 -10.11 -11.54 11.56
C TYR A 219 -9.84 -11.46 10.05
N PHE A 220 -8.69 -10.94 9.64
CA PHE A 220 -8.38 -10.69 8.23
C PHE A 220 -8.03 -11.97 7.44
N PHE A 221 -7.43 -12.96 8.10
CA PHE A 221 -6.82 -14.11 7.43
C PHE A 221 -7.52 -15.45 7.69
N LEU A 222 -8.49 -15.51 8.62
CA LEU A 222 -9.26 -16.72 8.89
C LEU A 222 -10.77 -16.52 8.88
N LYS A 223 -11.30 -15.46 9.50
CA LYS A 223 -12.75 -15.23 9.60
C LYS A 223 -13.32 -14.62 8.32
N THR A 224 -12.81 -13.45 7.92
CA THR A 224 -13.37 -12.68 6.80
C THR A 224 -12.77 -13.04 5.44
N GLY A 225 -11.51 -13.46 5.43
CA GLY A 225 -10.84 -13.95 4.24
C GLY A 225 -9.94 -15.12 4.59
N THR A 226 -9.67 -15.96 3.60
CA THR A 226 -8.64 -16.99 3.61
C THR A 226 -7.65 -16.71 2.49
N LEU A 227 -6.39 -17.10 2.66
CA LEU A 227 -5.40 -16.98 1.60
C LEU A 227 -5.33 -18.26 0.77
N ARG A 228 -5.07 -18.11 -0.53
CA ARG A 228 -4.72 -19.19 -1.45
C ARG A 228 -3.30 -19.00 -1.99
N PRO A 229 -2.55 -20.09 -2.24
CA PRO A 229 -1.26 -19.99 -2.91
C PRO A 229 -1.41 -19.33 -4.29
N ILE A 230 -0.39 -18.58 -4.73
CA ILE A 230 -0.41 -18.04 -6.09
C ILE A 230 -0.19 -19.16 -7.11
N ASP A 231 -0.88 -19.08 -8.24
CA ASP A 231 -0.77 -20.07 -9.29
C ASP A 231 0.66 -20.06 -9.87
N ARG A 232 1.39 -21.17 -9.67
CA ARG A 232 2.76 -21.33 -10.18
C ARG A 232 2.81 -21.82 -11.62
N THR A 233 1.69 -22.27 -12.18
CA THR A 233 1.61 -22.69 -13.59
C THR A 233 1.67 -21.51 -14.56
N SER A 234 1.43 -20.29 -14.09
CA SER A 234 1.57 -19.05 -14.85
C SER A 234 2.79 -18.22 -14.41
N TYR A 235 3.60 -18.72 -13.48
CA TYR A 235 4.73 -17.99 -12.91
C TYR A 235 6.01 -18.26 -13.69
N SER A 236 6.51 -17.25 -14.41
CA SER A 236 7.62 -17.37 -15.37
C SER A 236 8.86 -18.10 -14.82
N LEU A 237 9.28 -17.78 -13.60
CA LEU A 237 10.45 -18.38 -12.98
C LEU A 237 10.28 -19.90 -12.74
N VAL A 238 9.08 -20.35 -12.36
CA VAL A 238 8.80 -21.77 -12.15
C VAL A 238 8.58 -22.48 -13.48
N LEU A 239 7.87 -21.85 -14.40
CA LEU A 239 7.65 -22.35 -15.75
C LEU A 239 8.96 -22.66 -16.48
N ASN A 240 9.91 -21.74 -16.44
CA ASN A 240 11.21 -21.93 -17.08
C ASN A 240 11.97 -23.15 -16.52
N GLU A 241 11.87 -23.41 -15.21
CA GLU A 241 12.49 -24.59 -14.60
C GLU A 241 11.72 -25.89 -14.89
N LEU A 242 10.39 -25.84 -14.89
CA LEU A 242 9.56 -26.97 -15.31
C LEU A 242 9.87 -27.35 -16.77
N GLU A 243 10.03 -26.39 -17.68
CA GLU A 243 10.36 -26.65 -19.08
C GLU A 243 11.71 -27.35 -19.25
N LYS A 244 12.72 -27.00 -18.46
CA LYS A 244 14.00 -27.71 -18.45
C LYS A 244 13.84 -29.17 -18.01
N ASN A 245 12.86 -29.46 -17.16
CA ASN A 245 12.65 -30.80 -16.63
C ASN A 245 11.78 -31.69 -17.54
N LYS A 246 11.10 -31.12 -18.55
CA LYS A 246 10.26 -31.87 -19.52
C LYS A 246 11.03 -32.94 -20.29
N SER A 247 12.34 -32.75 -20.51
CA SER A 247 13.19 -33.75 -21.16
C SER A 247 13.43 -34.99 -20.31
N PHE A 248 13.20 -34.91 -19.00
CA PHE A 248 13.48 -35.98 -18.04
C PHE A 248 12.21 -36.62 -17.46
N CYS A 249 11.16 -35.84 -17.23
CA CYS A 249 9.96 -36.30 -16.52
C CYS A 249 8.66 -35.74 -17.13
N ILE A 250 7.58 -36.51 -17.04
CA ILE A 250 6.24 -36.06 -17.42
C ILE A 250 5.71 -35.16 -16.31
N ILE A 251 5.34 -33.93 -16.65
CA ILE A 251 4.83 -32.95 -15.70
C ILE A 251 3.32 -33.09 -15.61
N THR A 252 2.84 -33.65 -14.51
CA THR A 252 1.39 -33.79 -14.22
C THR A 252 0.97 -32.77 -13.18
N LYS A 253 -0.32 -32.40 -13.18
CA LYS A 253 -0.87 -31.51 -12.14
C LYS A 253 -0.92 -32.18 -10.77
N ASP A 254 -1.10 -33.50 -10.74
CA ASP A 254 -1.19 -34.27 -9.50
C ASP A 254 0.14 -34.31 -8.75
N SER A 255 1.25 -34.13 -9.46
CA SER A 255 2.59 -34.06 -8.87
C SER A 255 2.98 -32.64 -8.40
N MET A 256 2.07 -31.67 -8.54
CA MET A 256 2.23 -30.30 -8.04
C MET A 256 1.41 -30.10 -6.76
N THR A 257 2.07 -29.63 -5.71
CA THR A 257 1.42 -29.26 -4.43
C THR A 257 1.71 -27.81 -4.10
N SER A 258 0.69 -27.10 -3.60
CA SER A 258 0.81 -25.70 -3.21
C SER A 258 0.09 -25.45 -1.89
N ASN A 259 0.77 -24.83 -0.94
CA ASN A 259 0.26 -24.56 0.40
C ASN A 259 0.56 -23.12 0.80
N ILE A 260 -0.30 -22.57 1.65
CA ILE A 260 -0.08 -21.26 2.24
C ILE A 260 -0.25 -21.32 3.75
N PHE A 261 0.67 -20.70 4.46
CA PHE A 261 0.69 -20.66 5.91
C PHE A 261 0.84 -19.23 6.42
N ILE A 262 0.27 -18.98 7.58
CA ILE A 262 0.23 -17.67 8.22
C ILE A 262 0.75 -17.84 9.63
N SER A 263 1.84 -17.14 9.93
CA SER A 263 2.51 -17.23 11.22
C SER A 263 2.70 -15.86 11.85
N LEU A 264 2.74 -15.84 13.18
CA LEU A 264 3.14 -14.70 14.00
C LEU A 264 4.58 -14.85 14.53
N ASP A 265 5.31 -15.85 14.05
CA ASP A 265 6.69 -16.13 14.46
C ASP A 265 7.71 -15.33 13.64
N TYR A 266 8.89 -15.19 14.22
CA TYR A 266 10.05 -14.63 13.55
C TYR A 266 10.74 -15.69 12.69
N PHE A 267 10.82 -15.43 11.38
CA PHE A 267 11.63 -16.24 10.48
C PHE A 267 12.78 -15.43 9.88
N THR A 268 14.00 -15.95 10.00
CA THR A 268 15.17 -15.40 9.31
C THR A 268 15.18 -15.84 7.84
N GLU A 269 15.94 -15.12 7.02
CA GLU A 269 16.08 -15.44 5.59
C GLU A 269 16.61 -16.84 5.34
N ASN A 270 17.52 -17.33 6.19
CA ASN A 270 18.13 -18.64 6.00
C ASN A 270 17.10 -19.77 6.17
N LEU A 271 16.10 -19.58 7.03
CA LEU A 271 15.05 -20.58 7.27
C LEU A 271 14.20 -20.87 6.03
N ILE A 272 14.09 -19.94 5.07
CA ILE A 272 13.30 -20.20 3.86
C ILE A 272 13.94 -21.30 3.01
N LYS A 273 15.26 -21.47 3.07
CA LYS A 273 16.00 -22.50 2.32
C LYS A 273 15.80 -23.88 2.94
N THR A 274 15.81 -23.91 4.27
CA THR A 274 15.85 -25.15 5.07
C THR A 274 14.46 -25.63 5.51
N CYS A 275 13.42 -24.82 5.33
CA CYS A 275 12.06 -25.19 5.69
C CYS A 275 11.39 -26.13 4.67
N ASN A 276 11.58 -27.44 4.81
CA ASN A 276 10.92 -28.46 4.00
C ASN A 276 9.52 -28.88 4.49
N HIS A 277 9.07 -28.37 5.64
CA HIS A 277 7.78 -28.75 6.23
C HIS A 277 6.60 -28.00 5.60
N ASN A 278 5.46 -28.69 5.43
CA ASN A 278 4.22 -28.10 4.90
C ASN A 278 3.66 -26.97 5.77
N ASN A 279 3.99 -27.01 7.06
CA ASN A 279 3.68 -25.97 8.04
C ASN A 279 5.01 -25.38 8.56
N PRO A 280 5.50 -24.26 8.01
CA PRO A 280 6.78 -23.69 8.40
C PRO A 280 6.72 -23.10 9.81
N LEU A 281 7.50 -23.65 10.74
CA LEU A 281 7.77 -23.07 12.06
C LEU A 281 9.30 -22.90 12.23
N PRO A 282 9.78 -21.95 13.03
CA PRO A 282 11.22 -21.73 13.16
C PRO A 282 11.98 -22.98 13.64
N HIS A 283 11.36 -23.78 14.52
CA HIS A 283 11.94 -25.02 15.05
C HIS A 283 11.79 -26.24 14.13
N THR A 284 11.02 -26.13 13.03
CA THR A 284 10.91 -27.21 12.02
C THR A 284 11.90 -27.03 10.87
N CYS A 285 12.71 -25.97 10.90
CA CYS A 285 13.73 -25.71 9.90
C CYS A 285 15.06 -26.31 10.37
N ASP A 286 15.65 -27.18 9.56
CA ASP A 286 16.94 -27.83 9.84
C ASP A 286 17.86 -27.64 8.64
N ASP A 287 19.09 -27.20 8.89
CA ASP A 287 20.10 -27.00 7.84
C ASP A 287 20.41 -28.30 7.07
N GLN A 288 20.17 -29.47 7.68
CA GLN A 288 20.30 -30.77 7.00
C GLN A 288 19.25 -30.99 5.91
N ASN A 289 18.14 -30.24 5.94
CA ASN A 289 17.03 -30.36 5.01
C ASN A 289 17.15 -29.44 3.78
N GLU A 290 18.29 -28.77 3.60
CA GLU A 290 18.53 -27.95 2.41
C GLU A 290 18.57 -28.82 1.14
N ILE A 291 17.71 -28.49 0.18
CA ILE A 291 17.64 -29.19 -1.09
C ILE A 291 18.84 -28.76 -1.95
N LYS A 292 19.62 -29.73 -2.43
CA LYS A 292 20.73 -29.49 -3.34
C LYS A 292 20.22 -29.38 -4.79
N GLY A 293 20.64 -28.33 -5.50
CA GLY A 293 20.24 -28.11 -6.89
C GLY A 293 20.62 -26.73 -7.41
N THR A 294 20.09 -26.37 -8.58
CA THR A 294 20.18 -25.00 -9.09
C THR A 294 19.29 -24.09 -8.24
N VAL A 295 19.89 -23.12 -7.57
CA VAL A 295 19.21 -22.24 -6.61
C VAL A 295 19.05 -20.83 -7.18
N TYR A 296 17.86 -20.29 -7.00
CA TYR A 296 17.56 -18.87 -7.07
C TYR A 296 17.12 -18.38 -5.70
N PHE A 297 17.72 -17.28 -5.23
CA PHE A 297 17.38 -16.67 -3.94
C PHE A 297 17.37 -15.16 -4.08
N LYS A 298 16.24 -14.53 -3.73
CA LYS A 298 16.08 -13.08 -3.75
C LYS A 298 15.39 -12.63 -2.48
N SER A 299 15.98 -11.66 -1.78
CA SER A 299 15.39 -11.03 -0.60
C SER A 299 15.39 -9.52 -0.80
N GLU A 300 14.21 -8.90 -0.75
CA GLU A 300 14.05 -7.46 -0.94
C GLU A 300 13.10 -6.83 0.08
N LYS A 301 13.38 -5.57 0.43
CA LYS A 301 12.45 -4.76 1.21
C LYS A 301 11.35 -4.27 0.27
N ILE A 302 10.11 -4.44 0.68
CA ILE A 302 8.94 -4.02 -0.09
C ILE A 302 8.24 -2.84 0.60
N THR A 303 7.44 -2.11 -0.15
CA THR A 303 6.60 -1.03 0.39
C THR A 303 5.32 -1.60 1.02
N LEU A 304 4.64 -0.81 1.85
CA LEU A 304 3.31 -1.17 2.38
C LEU A 304 2.33 -1.52 1.25
N THR A 305 2.33 -0.76 0.16
CA THR A 305 1.45 -1.01 -0.99
C THR A 305 1.77 -2.34 -1.65
N GLN A 306 3.05 -2.69 -1.81
CA GLN A 306 3.46 -4.00 -2.33
C GLN A 306 3.06 -5.14 -1.38
N PHE A 307 3.20 -4.95 -0.06
CA PHE A 307 2.74 -5.93 0.93
C PHE A 307 1.24 -6.18 0.84
N ILE A 308 0.42 -5.12 0.76
CA ILE A 308 -1.03 -5.23 0.58
C ILE A 308 -1.39 -5.84 -0.77
N SER A 309 -0.64 -5.54 -1.83
CA SER A 309 -0.83 -6.17 -3.14
C SER A 309 -0.57 -7.68 -3.08
N GLU A 310 0.48 -8.13 -2.39
CA GLU A 310 0.76 -9.56 -2.20
C GLU A 310 -0.30 -10.27 -1.35
N TYR A 311 -0.90 -9.57 -0.38
CA TYR A 311 -2.08 -10.03 0.36
C TYR A 311 -3.31 -10.17 -0.57
N TYR A 312 -3.64 -9.11 -1.31
CA TYR A 312 -4.78 -9.07 -2.24
C TYR A 312 -4.71 -10.17 -3.30
N LYS A 313 -3.53 -10.41 -3.90
CA LYS A 313 -3.31 -11.48 -4.92
C LYS A 313 -3.71 -12.87 -4.43
N ARG A 314 -3.68 -13.09 -3.11
CA ARG A 314 -3.93 -14.39 -2.47
C ARG A 314 -5.30 -14.45 -1.79
N LEU A 315 -5.99 -13.34 -1.68
CA LEU A 315 -7.16 -13.22 -0.84
C LEU A 315 -8.38 -13.88 -1.49
N LYS A 316 -9.02 -14.78 -0.75
CA LYS A 316 -10.37 -15.28 -1.02
C LYS A 316 -11.28 -14.85 0.13
N ILE A 317 -12.42 -14.25 -0.18
CA ILE A 317 -13.40 -13.88 0.84
C ILE A 317 -14.16 -15.12 1.30
N ASN A 318 -14.35 -15.23 2.62
CA ASN A 318 -15.21 -16.25 3.20
C ASN A 318 -16.66 -15.79 3.18
N ASP A 319 -17.55 -16.71 2.85
CA ASP A 319 -18.99 -16.47 2.84
C ASP A 319 -19.58 -16.76 4.22
N ASP A 320 -19.40 -15.81 5.14
CA ASP A 320 -19.99 -15.86 6.46
C ASP A 320 -21.06 -14.77 6.58
N GLU A 321 -22.33 -15.18 6.49
CA GLU A 321 -23.47 -14.27 6.58
C GLU A 321 -23.41 -13.45 7.87
N LEU A 322 -23.08 -14.04 9.02
CA LEU A 322 -23.03 -13.33 10.31
C LEU A 322 -21.99 -12.20 10.30
N MET A 323 -20.87 -12.41 9.63
CA MET A 323 -19.80 -11.40 9.51
C MET A 323 -20.13 -10.28 8.51
N TRP A 324 -20.91 -10.59 7.46
CA TRP A 324 -21.23 -9.66 6.38
C TRP A 324 -22.67 -9.11 6.41
N ASN A 325 -23.49 -9.52 7.39
CA ASN A 325 -24.94 -9.28 7.45
C ASN A 325 -25.37 -7.82 7.24
N LEU A 326 -24.61 -6.86 7.77
CA LEU A 326 -24.94 -5.43 7.64
C LEU A 326 -24.43 -4.80 6.33
N PHE A 327 -23.48 -5.43 5.64
CA PHE A 327 -22.79 -4.86 4.48
C PHE A 327 -22.40 -5.92 3.43
N HIS A 328 -23.35 -6.80 3.06
CA HIS A 328 -23.08 -7.92 2.14
C HIS A 328 -22.53 -7.45 0.78
N PHE A 329 -22.99 -6.29 0.29
CA PHE A 329 -22.51 -5.67 -0.95
C PHE A 329 -21.03 -5.23 -0.92
N ARG A 330 -20.37 -5.27 0.26
CA ARG A 330 -18.94 -4.95 0.44
C ARG A 330 -18.07 -6.19 0.60
N LYS A 331 -18.65 -7.39 0.46
CA LYS A 331 -17.96 -8.67 0.50
C LYS A 331 -17.10 -8.87 -0.75
N HIS A 332 -16.02 -8.10 -0.82
CA HIS A 332 -15.10 -8.06 -1.95
C HIS A 332 -13.64 -8.05 -1.47
N PRO A 333 -12.73 -8.79 -2.14
CA PRO A 333 -11.31 -8.78 -1.82
C PRO A 333 -10.70 -7.38 -1.77
N GLU A 334 -11.13 -6.48 -2.65
CA GLU A 334 -10.69 -5.10 -2.75
C GLU A 334 -11.02 -4.31 -1.49
N PHE A 335 -12.26 -4.46 -0.99
CA PHE A 335 -12.71 -3.76 0.21
C PHE A 335 -11.96 -4.26 1.46
N LEU A 336 -11.82 -5.58 1.61
CA LEU A 336 -11.10 -6.15 2.76
C LEU A 336 -9.61 -5.78 2.74
N SER A 337 -8.99 -5.75 1.56
CA SER A 337 -7.60 -5.30 1.38
C SER A 337 -7.43 -3.81 1.71
N LEU A 338 -8.40 -2.98 1.34
CA LEU A 338 -8.43 -1.55 1.69
C LEU A 338 -8.57 -1.33 3.20
N LEU A 339 -9.44 -2.10 3.87
CA LEU A 339 -9.55 -2.08 5.33
C LEU A 339 -8.24 -2.51 5.99
N PHE A 340 -7.61 -3.58 5.52
CA PHE A 340 -6.34 -4.05 6.07
C PHE A 340 -5.21 -3.02 5.88
N LEU A 341 -5.17 -2.34 4.72
CA LEU A 341 -4.26 -1.23 4.47
C LEU A 341 -4.45 -0.09 5.48
N GLU A 342 -5.68 0.36 5.71
CA GLU A 342 -5.97 1.42 6.67
C GLU A 342 -5.63 1.00 8.11
N TYR A 343 -5.85 -0.28 8.46
CA TYR A 343 -5.44 -0.83 9.74
C TYR A 343 -3.91 -0.72 9.94
N ILE A 344 -3.12 -1.15 8.96
CA ILE A 344 -1.65 -1.07 9.06
C ILE A 344 -1.21 0.40 9.12
N LYS A 345 -1.82 1.30 8.34
CA LYS A 345 -1.55 2.75 8.44
C LYS A 345 -1.81 3.28 9.86
N CYS A 346 -2.88 2.85 10.51
CA CYS A 346 -3.13 3.18 11.92
C CYS A 346 -2.00 2.67 12.82
N MET A 347 -1.55 1.42 12.67
CA MET A 347 -0.42 0.91 13.45
C MET A 347 0.87 1.71 13.21
N LEU A 348 1.15 2.08 11.95
CA LEU A 348 2.34 2.88 11.61
C LEU A 348 2.28 4.28 12.21
N SER A 349 1.08 4.89 12.32
CA SER A 349 0.91 6.19 12.98
C SER A 349 1.20 6.17 14.49
N VAL A 350 1.17 5.00 15.11
CA VAL A 350 1.56 4.82 16.51
C VAL A 350 3.08 4.78 16.66
N LEU A 351 3.79 4.16 15.71
CA LEU A 351 5.26 4.05 15.76
C LEU A 351 5.96 5.40 15.82
N SER A 352 5.42 6.41 15.14
CA SER A 352 5.97 7.77 15.15
C SER A 352 5.97 8.40 16.56
N LYS A 353 5.08 7.95 17.45
CA LYS A 353 5.02 8.42 18.84
C LYS A 353 6.00 7.71 19.76
N TYR A 354 6.45 6.51 19.40
CA TYR A 354 7.21 5.61 20.28
C TYR A 354 8.57 5.18 19.69
N ASN A 355 9.12 5.96 18.76
CA ASN A 355 10.40 5.69 18.07
C ASN A 355 10.51 4.26 17.51
N GLY A 356 9.39 3.70 17.07
CA GLY A 356 9.35 2.34 16.55
C GLY A 356 9.70 2.25 15.07
N SER A 357 9.90 1.02 14.59
CA SER A 357 10.28 0.70 13.21
C SER A 357 9.31 -0.32 12.62
N CYS A 358 8.98 -0.19 11.32
CA CYS A 358 8.27 -1.22 10.60
C CYS A 358 8.98 -1.53 9.30
N THR A 359 9.24 -2.82 9.05
CA THR A 359 9.86 -3.30 7.83
C THR A 359 8.97 -4.33 7.17
N PHE A 360 8.72 -4.17 5.87
CA PHE A 360 8.09 -5.19 5.04
C PHE A 360 9.14 -5.82 4.14
N LYS A 361 9.02 -7.12 3.92
CA LYS A 361 10.02 -7.90 3.20
C LYS A 361 9.38 -8.98 2.35
N LYS A 362 9.95 -9.21 1.17
CA LYS A 362 9.64 -10.35 0.31
C LYS A 362 10.91 -11.15 0.12
N THR A 363 10.84 -12.44 0.43
CA THR A 363 11.93 -13.39 0.21
C THR A 363 11.40 -14.51 -0.69
N GLU A 364 12.09 -14.75 -1.78
CA GLU A 364 11.75 -15.73 -2.81
C GLU A 364 12.93 -16.70 -2.96
N TYR A 365 12.62 -17.98 -2.89
CA TYR A 365 13.59 -19.07 -2.99
C TYR A 365 13.04 -20.13 -3.93
N LEU A 366 13.80 -20.47 -4.96
CA LEU A 366 13.53 -21.56 -5.88
C LEU A 366 14.75 -22.48 -5.91
N VAL A 367 14.50 -23.77 -5.88
CA VAL A 367 15.52 -24.79 -6.09
C VAL A 367 15.00 -25.85 -7.04
N ASN A 368 15.83 -26.21 -8.02
CA ASN A 368 15.56 -27.29 -8.97
C ASN A 368 16.67 -28.34 -8.88
N SER A 369 16.29 -29.58 -8.59
CA SER A 369 17.18 -30.75 -8.52
C SER A 369 17.01 -31.71 -9.72
N GLY A 370 16.25 -31.29 -10.73
CA GLY A 370 15.90 -32.06 -11.92
C GLY A 370 14.62 -32.89 -11.76
N HIS A 371 14.52 -33.68 -10.67
CA HIS A 371 13.36 -34.52 -10.35
C HIS A 371 12.45 -33.90 -9.28
N HIS A 372 12.86 -32.77 -8.70
CA HIS A 372 12.11 -32.05 -7.70
C HIS A 372 12.37 -30.54 -7.81
N ILE A 373 11.29 -29.75 -7.78
CA ILE A 373 11.32 -28.29 -7.70
C ILE A 373 10.62 -27.86 -6.41
N SER A 374 11.29 -27.03 -5.62
CA SER A 374 10.67 -26.31 -4.51
C SER A 374 10.72 -24.81 -4.78
N HIS A 375 9.58 -24.13 -4.69
CA HIS A 375 9.49 -22.68 -4.80
C HIS A 375 8.75 -22.10 -3.59
N ARG A 376 9.36 -21.15 -2.90
CA ARG A 376 8.86 -20.57 -1.66
C ARG A 376 8.90 -19.05 -1.74
N ILE A 377 7.78 -18.42 -1.43
CA ILE A 377 7.65 -16.97 -1.33
C ILE A 377 7.18 -16.64 0.07
N TRP A 378 8.01 -15.93 0.84
CA TRP A 378 7.67 -15.40 2.16
C TRP A 378 7.46 -13.90 2.09
N ILE A 379 6.29 -13.45 2.53
CA ILE A 379 5.95 -12.04 2.68
C ILE A 379 5.87 -11.75 4.18
N GLN A 380 6.74 -10.88 4.68
CA GLN A 380 6.92 -10.66 6.11
C GLN A 380 6.72 -9.19 6.49
N MET A 381 6.09 -8.98 7.65
CA MET A 381 6.00 -7.70 8.34
C MET A 381 6.68 -7.82 9.70
N PHE A 382 7.57 -6.88 9.99
CA PHE A 382 8.28 -6.74 11.27
C PHE A 382 7.87 -5.40 11.87
N TYR A 383 7.09 -5.41 12.96
CA TYR A 383 6.60 -4.21 13.64
C TYR A 383 7.24 -4.10 15.03
N GLU A 384 8.17 -3.17 15.19
CA GLU A 384 8.96 -2.99 16.40
C GLU A 384 8.57 -1.68 17.10
N TYR A 385 8.28 -1.73 18.40
CA TYR A 385 7.92 -0.53 19.17
C TYR A 385 8.61 -0.48 20.53
N GLY A 386 8.78 0.75 21.04
CA GLY A 386 9.40 0.99 22.34
C GLY A 386 10.93 1.07 22.30
N TYR A 387 11.51 1.63 21.23
CA TYR A 387 12.96 1.84 21.16
C TYR A 387 13.37 2.94 22.15
N GLU A 388 13.84 2.55 23.34
CA GLU A 388 14.66 3.43 24.18
C GLU A 388 16.10 3.39 23.65
N PRO A 389 16.65 4.49 23.13
CA PRO A 389 18.05 4.52 22.75
C PRO A 389 18.88 4.35 24.03
N THR A 390 19.44 3.16 24.23
CA THR A 390 20.47 2.93 25.24
C THR A 390 21.63 3.88 24.96
N LYS A 391 21.78 4.92 25.79
CA LYS A 391 22.98 5.74 25.81
C LYS A 391 24.14 4.79 26.12
N GLU A 392 25.02 4.57 25.15
CA GLU A 392 26.27 3.83 25.30
C GLU A 392 27.02 4.34 26.54
N LYS A 393 26.93 3.63 27.67
CA LYS A 393 27.82 3.84 28.81
C LYS A 393 29.12 3.09 28.55
N ASN A 394 29.89 3.57 27.57
CA ASN A 394 31.30 3.21 27.45
C ASN A 394 32.15 4.39 27.92
N LYS A 395 32.18 4.59 29.24
CA LYS A 395 33.32 5.18 29.94
C LYS A 395 33.71 4.20 31.04
N VAL A 396 34.41 3.15 30.66
CA VAL A 396 35.23 2.39 31.61
C VAL A 396 36.48 3.22 31.83
N THR A 397 36.47 3.98 32.92
CA THR A 397 37.67 4.58 33.49
C THR A 397 38.60 3.43 33.88
N GLN A 398 39.69 3.27 33.16
CA GLN A 398 40.80 2.41 33.59
C GLN A 398 41.32 2.94 34.92
N LYS A 399 41.17 2.15 35.99
CA LYS A 399 42.08 2.18 37.13
C LYS A 399 42.72 0.81 37.23
N GLY A 400 44.04 0.80 37.06
CA GLY A 400 44.88 -0.39 37.13
C GLY A 400 45.05 -0.93 38.54
N GLY A 401 45.37 -2.22 38.60
CA GLY A 401 45.81 -2.98 39.78
C GLY A 401 45.93 -4.46 39.42
N PRO A 402 46.92 -5.22 39.94
CA PRO A 402 47.65 -6.22 39.18
C PRO A 402 47.09 -7.65 39.26
N GLN A 403 47.55 -8.47 38.31
CA GLN A 403 47.31 -9.90 38.12
C GLN A 403 47.62 -10.77 39.35
N GLU A 404 46.88 -11.86 39.49
CA GLU A 404 47.47 -13.15 39.87
C GLU A 404 46.69 -14.35 39.27
N ASN A 405 47.42 -15.45 39.09
CA ASN A 405 47.24 -16.50 38.10
C ASN A 405 46.21 -17.61 38.48
N ARG A 406 45.54 -18.21 37.47
CA ARG A 406 45.33 -19.68 37.36
C ARG A 406 44.68 -20.11 36.01
N PRO A 407 44.91 -21.36 35.55
CA PRO A 407 44.91 -21.73 34.13
C PRO A 407 43.56 -22.21 33.56
N LYS A 408 43.53 -22.15 32.23
CA LYS A 408 42.45 -22.47 31.28
C LYS A 408 41.91 -23.90 31.41
N ASN A 409 40.58 -24.03 31.43
CA ASN A 409 39.89 -25.20 30.87
C ASN A 409 38.84 -24.72 29.87
N THR A 410 39.12 -25.00 28.60
CA THR A 410 38.32 -24.63 27.44
C THR A 410 37.13 -25.59 27.32
N LYS A 411 35.96 -25.18 27.80
CA LYS A 411 34.68 -25.64 27.25
C LYS A 411 34.05 -24.45 26.54
N LEU A 412 34.06 -24.52 25.22
CA LEU A 412 33.47 -23.55 24.31
C LEU A 412 31.94 -23.64 24.42
N SER A 413 31.37 -23.09 25.49
CA SER A 413 29.93 -22.79 25.53
C SER A 413 29.69 -21.63 24.58
N SER A 414 28.83 -21.87 23.59
CA SER A 414 28.34 -20.91 22.62
C SER A 414 27.92 -19.58 23.28
N PRO A 415 28.21 -18.43 22.65
CA PRO A 415 27.73 -17.16 23.16
C PRO A 415 26.23 -17.07 22.90
N LEU A 416 25.43 -17.47 23.89
CA LEU A 416 24.12 -16.89 24.12
C LEU A 416 24.35 -15.41 24.40
N THR A 417 24.37 -14.60 23.33
CA THR A 417 24.20 -13.16 23.44
C THR A 417 22.86 -12.93 24.12
N SER A 418 22.94 -12.54 25.39
CA SER A 418 21.86 -11.98 26.17
C SER A 418 21.32 -10.73 25.46
N ASN A 419 20.41 -10.92 24.52
CA ASN A 419 19.61 -9.84 23.92
C ASN A 419 18.55 -9.42 24.94
N ASN A 420 18.98 -8.74 26.00
CA ASN A 420 18.11 -8.09 26.95
C ASN A 420 17.73 -6.69 26.46
N ASN A 421 17.34 -6.59 25.18
CA ASN A 421 16.67 -5.41 24.65
C ASN A 421 15.17 -5.68 24.74
N ASN A 422 14.47 -4.88 25.55
CA ASN A 422 13.02 -4.83 25.71
C ASN A 422 12.27 -4.40 24.41
N ASN A 423 12.72 -4.86 23.24
CA ASN A 423 12.07 -4.60 21.98
C ASN A 423 10.80 -5.44 21.93
N ARG A 424 9.65 -4.76 21.99
CA ARG A 424 8.37 -5.41 21.77
C ARG A 424 8.15 -5.47 20.27
N THR A 425 8.19 -6.68 19.70
CA THR A 425 8.05 -6.88 18.26
C THR A 425 6.84 -7.75 17.95
N LEU A 426 6.07 -7.36 16.93
CA LEU A 426 5.02 -8.16 16.33
C LEU A 426 5.46 -8.61 14.94
N TYR A 427 5.26 -9.89 14.65
CA TYR A 427 5.60 -10.49 13.37
C TYR A 427 4.34 -10.95 12.65
N LEU A 428 4.40 -10.94 11.32
CA LEU A 428 3.44 -11.61 10.47
C LEU A 428 4.18 -12.13 9.25
N THR A 429 4.06 -13.42 9.00
CA THR A 429 4.67 -14.12 7.87
C THR A 429 3.56 -14.81 7.08
N ILE A 430 3.45 -14.48 5.80
CA ILE A 430 2.66 -15.22 4.81
C ILE A 430 3.65 -16.08 4.03
N ALA A 431 3.61 -17.39 4.27
CA ALA A 431 4.49 -18.36 3.64
C ALA A 431 3.72 -19.11 2.54
N ASP A 432 4.07 -18.85 1.29
CA ASP A 432 3.47 -19.46 0.10
C ASP A 432 4.47 -20.46 -0.49
N HIS A 433 4.14 -21.74 -0.39
CA HIS A 433 4.99 -22.86 -0.76
C HIS A 433 4.42 -23.60 -1.95
N TYR A 434 5.29 -23.94 -2.89
CA TYR A 434 5.01 -24.77 -4.05
C TYR A 434 6.08 -25.85 -4.14
N LYS A 435 5.64 -27.06 -4.48
CA LYS A 435 6.49 -28.22 -4.70
C LYS A 435 6.00 -28.95 -5.95
N TRP A 436 6.94 -29.36 -6.78
CA TRP A 436 6.72 -30.33 -7.84
C TRP A 436 7.68 -31.49 -7.62
N ASP A 437 7.14 -32.70 -7.64
CA ASP A 437 7.89 -33.95 -7.64
C ASP A 437 7.64 -34.66 -8.97
N ALA A 438 8.65 -35.34 -9.51
CA ALA A 438 8.55 -36.11 -10.76
C ALA A 438 7.81 -37.44 -10.60
#